data_AF-A0A2M8S836-F1
#
_entry.id   AF-A0A2M8S836-F1
#
_cell.length_a   1.000
_cell.length_b   1.000
_cell.length_c   1.000
_cell.angle_alpha   90.00
_cell.angle_beta   90.00
_cell.angle_gamma   90.00
#
_symmetry.space_group_name_H-M   'P 1'
#
loop_
_entity.id
_entity.type
_entity.pdbx_description
1 polymer ?
#
loop_
_entity_poly.entity_id
_entity_poly.type
_entity_poly.pdbx_seq_one_letter_code
_entity_poly.pdbx_strand_id
1 'polypeptide(L)'
;MDIAHDLDGLSFVLLTHEHADHLDLGMVRALRTLPILWVIPEPLLAIVEPTGLSREKIIVPRSMRPPEIEGTKVVPMEGLHWETAPSQPGGLRGVLAIFP
;
A
#
# COMPACT_ATOMS: atom_id res chain seq x y z
N MET A 1 13.97 -0.70 19.27
CA MET A 1 13.74 0.26 18.18
C MET A 1 12.34 0.79 18.38
N ASP A 2 12.20 2.11 18.51
CA ASP A 2 10.89 2.75 18.63
C ASP A 2 10.50 3.25 17.25
N ILE A 3 9.86 2.37 16.47
CA ILE A 3 9.53 2.62 15.07
C ILE A 3 8.67 3.89 14.91
N ALA A 4 7.79 4.18 15.88
CA ALA A 4 6.93 5.36 15.80
C ALA A 4 7.73 6.65 15.98
N HIS A 5 8.70 6.66 16.90
CA HIS A 5 9.61 7.79 17.06
C HIS A 5 10.56 7.93 15.86
N ASP A 6 11.16 6.82 15.42
CA ASP A 6 12.15 6.82 14.35
C ASP A 6 11.56 7.24 12.99
N LEU A 7 10.23 7.15 12.82
CA LEU A 7 9.50 7.46 11.59
C LEU A 7 8.51 8.63 11.73
N ASP A 8 8.57 9.42 12.80
CA ASP A 8 7.63 10.52 13.05
C ASP A 8 7.70 11.66 12.01
N GLY A 9 8.83 11.78 11.32
CA GLY A 9 9.07 12.76 10.26
C GLY A 9 8.54 12.37 8.87
N LEU A 10 7.87 11.22 8.71
CA LEU A 10 7.31 10.81 7.42
C LEU A 10 6.14 11.71 7.00
N SER A 11 6.16 12.18 5.75
CA SER A 11 5.03 12.90 5.17
C SER A 11 3.92 11.95 4.70
N PHE A 12 4.30 10.86 4.02
CA PHE A 12 3.35 9.87 3.53
C PHE A 12 3.98 8.49 3.32
N VAL A 13 3.14 7.46 3.26
CA VAL A 13 3.49 6.06 2.98
C VAL A 13 2.70 5.56 1.77
N LEU A 14 3.35 4.77 0.91
CA LEU A 14 2.76 4.15 -0.27
C LEU A 14 2.66 2.63 -0.08
N LEU A 15 1.49 2.07 -0.31
CA LEU A 15 1.31 0.62 -0.44
C LEU A 15 1.08 0.26 -1.90
N THR A 16 1.63 -0.87 -2.35
CA THR A 16 1.52 -1.32 -3.75
C THR A 16 0.57 -2.50 -3.90
N HIS A 17 0.81 -3.58 -3.15
CA HIS A 17 0.02 -4.81 -3.17
C HIS A 17 0.17 -5.59 -1.86
N GLU A 18 -0.56 -6.70 -1.72
CA GLU A 18 -0.76 -7.40 -0.44
C GLU A 18 0.35 -8.36 -0.02
N HIS A 19 1.40 -8.54 -0.84
CA HIS A 19 2.47 -9.47 -0.48
C HIS A 19 3.15 -9.06 0.83
N ALA A 20 3.58 -10.07 1.60
CA ALA A 20 4.08 -9.89 2.95
C ALA A 20 5.37 -9.04 3.05
N ASP A 21 6.12 -8.93 1.95
CA ASP A 21 7.31 -8.07 1.82
C ASP A 21 6.97 -6.60 1.49
N HIS A 22 5.72 -6.32 1.15
CA HIS A 22 5.21 -4.98 0.83
C HIS A 22 4.16 -4.45 1.82
N LEU A 23 3.51 -5.34 2.59
CA LEU A 23 2.45 -5.00 3.52
C LEU A 23 2.73 -5.52 4.94
N ASP A 24 3.02 -4.59 5.86
CA ASP A 24 3.18 -4.87 7.29
C ASP A 24 2.06 -4.22 8.12
N LEU A 25 1.06 -5.02 8.51
CA LEU A 25 -0.06 -4.55 9.34
C LEU A 25 0.35 -4.17 10.77
N GLY A 26 1.48 -4.67 11.27
CA GLY A 26 2.06 -4.24 12.54
C GLY A 26 2.58 -2.81 12.44
N MET A 27 3.29 -2.48 11.36
CA MET A 27 3.76 -1.13 11.05
C MET A 27 2.59 -0.15 10.88
N VAL A 28 1.55 -0.52 10.14
CA VAL A 28 0.35 0.34 9.99
C VAL A 28 -0.26 0.65 11.36
N ARG A 29 -0.40 -0.35 12.25
CA ARG A 29 -0.93 -0.14 13.60
C ARG A 29 -0.04 0.76 14.47
N ALA A 30 1.28 0.63 14.36
CA ALA A 30 2.23 1.44 15.10
C ALA A 30 2.21 2.91 14.66
N LEU A 31 2.01 3.17 13.37
CA LEU A 31 2.11 4.51 12.79
C LEU A 31 0.75 5.22 12.64
N ARG A 32 -0.39 4.54 12.83
CA ARG A 32 -1.74 5.09 12.53
C ARG A 32 -2.07 6.42 13.22
N THR A 33 -1.48 6.69 14.38
CA THR A 33 -1.73 7.91 15.15
C THR A 33 -0.92 9.11 14.66
N LEU A 34 0.19 8.89 13.96
CA LEU A 34 1.07 9.95 13.44
C LEU A 34 0.42 10.73 12.29
N PRO A 35 0.83 11.98 12.03
CA PRO A 35 0.26 12.82 10.97
C PRO A 35 0.79 12.43 9.57
N ILE A 36 0.74 11.15 9.24
CA ILE A 36 1.22 10.56 7.99
C ILE A 36 0.03 10.33 7.06
N LEU A 37 0.14 10.75 5.79
CA LEU A 37 -0.82 10.38 4.74
C LEU A 37 -0.52 8.97 4.18
N TRP A 38 -1.55 8.22 3.85
CA TRP A 38 -1.43 6.84 3.38
C TRP A 38 -2.02 6.72 1.98
N VAL A 39 -1.17 6.40 1.01
CA VAL A 39 -1.59 6.11 -0.37
C VAL A 39 -1.84 4.62 -0.48
N ILE A 40 -3.12 4.23 -0.49
CA ILE A 40 -3.55 2.83 -0.38
C ILE A 40 -4.44 2.48 -1.59
N PRO A 41 -4.02 1.55 -2.46
CA PRO A 41 -4.87 1.02 -3.53
C PRO A 41 -6.17 0.45 -2.98
N GLU A 42 -7.27 0.66 -3.71
CA GLU A 42 -8.63 0.21 -3.32
C GLU A 42 -8.68 -1.25 -2.81
N PRO A 43 -8.02 -2.25 -3.45
CA PRO A 43 -8.08 -3.64 -2.98
C PRO A 43 -7.51 -3.86 -1.57
N LEU A 44 -6.58 -3.00 -1.13
CA LEU A 44 -5.97 -3.12 0.19
C LEU A 44 -6.80 -2.48 1.30
N LEU A 45 -7.85 -1.70 0.99
CA LEU A 45 -8.63 -0.98 1.99
C LEU A 45 -9.28 -1.93 3.01
N ALA A 46 -9.86 -3.04 2.55
CA ALA A 46 -10.45 -4.05 3.42
C ALA A 46 -9.39 -4.76 4.29
N ILE A 47 -8.17 -4.92 3.77
CA ILE A 47 -7.06 -5.58 4.47
C ILE A 47 -6.50 -4.69 5.59
N VAL A 48 -6.45 -3.36 5.37
CA VAL A 48 -5.93 -2.40 6.34
C VAL A 48 -6.99 -1.90 7.33
N GLU A 49 -8.29 -2.05 7.04
CA GLU A 49 -9.37 -1.61 7.94
C GLU A 49 -9.20 -2.08 9.39
N PRO A 50 -8.86 -3.36 9.68
CA PRO A 50 -8.68 -3.85 11.05
C PRO A 50 -7.52 -3.21 11.82
N THR A 51 -6.67 -2.40 11.17
CA THR A 51 -5.58 -1.68 11.85
C THR A 51 -6.06 -0.46 12.62
N GLY A 52 -7.26 0.03 12.32
CA GLY A 52 -7.82 1.26 12.89
C GLY A 52 -7.22 2.54 12.26
N LEU A 53 -6.60 2.44 11.08
CA LEU A 53 -6.13 3.62 10.34
C LEU A 53 -7.33 4.49 9.93
N SER A 54 -7.26 5.78 10.23
CA SER A 54 -8.35 6.70 9.92
C SER A 54 -8.49 6.92 8.41
N ARG A 55 -9.73 6.85 7.90
CA ARG A 55 -10.03 7.07 6.47
C ARG A 55 -9.66 8.47 6.01
N GLU A 56 -9.66 9.46 6.89
CA GLU A 56 -9.25 10.83 6.55
C GLU A 56 -7.76 10.96 6.22
N LYS A 57 -6.94 9.98 6.63
CA LYS A 57 -5.51 9.91 6.32
C LYS A 57 -5.23 9.10 5.06
N ILE A 58 -6.27 8.56 4.39
CA ILE A 58 -6.10 7.66 3.24
C ILE A 58 -6.40 8.39 1.93
N ILE A 59 -5.45 8.33 1.01
CA ILE A 59 -5.61 8.70 -0.40
C ILE A 59 -5.72 7.40 -1.19
N VAL A 60 -6.83 7.21 -1.90
CA VAL A 60 -6.99 6.08 -2.81
C VAL A 60 -6.52 6.49 -4.20
N PRO A 61 -5.35 6.02 -4.67
CA PRO A 61 -4.85 6.37 -6.00
C PRO A 61 -5.70 5.72 -7.10
N ARG A 62 -5.82 6.39 -8.25
CA ARG A 62 -6.39 5.81 -9.47
C ARG A 62 -5.33 5.79 -10.56
N SER A 63 -5.27 4.71 -11.33
CA SER A 63 -4.31 4.55 -12.43
C SER A 63 -4.34 5.76 -13.36
N MET A 64 -3.15 6.28 -13.70
CA MET A 64 -2.93 7.45 -14.55
C MET A 64 -3.61 8.75 -14.07
N ARG A 65 -4.10 8.78 -12.82
CA ARG A 65 -4.66 9.98 -12.17
C ARG A 65 -3.79 10.31 -10.95
N PRO A 66 -2.70 11.06 -11.16
CA PRO A 66 -1.71 11.26 -10.13
C PRO A 66 -2.22 12.17 -9.00
N PRO A 67 -2.26 11.70 -7.73
CA PRO A 67 -2.40 12.61 -6.61
C PRO A 67 -1.13 13.46 -6.45
N GLU A 68 -1.32 14.69 -5.98
CA GLU A 68 -0.25 15.53 -5.47
C GLU A 68 -0.30 15.50 -3.95
N ILE A 69 0.83 15.17 -3.32
CA ILE A 69 0.96 14.92 -1.89
C ILE A 69 2.19 15.70 -1.42
N GLU A 70 2.00 16.72 -0.60
CA GLU A 70 3.10 17.57 -0.09
C GLU A 70 4.04 18.07 -1.21
N GLY A 71 3.49 18.54 -2.33
CA GLY A 71 4.24 19.00 -3.51
C GLY A 71 4.90 17.89 -4.34
N THR A 72 4.68 16.62 -3.97
CA THR A 72 5.16 15.45 -4.72
C THR A 72 4.03 14.85 -5.56
N LYS A 73 4.26 14.76 -6.87
CA LYS A 73 3.34 14.10 -7.79
C LYS A 73 3.62 12.61 -7.86
N VAL A 74 2.68 11.78 -7.39
CA VAL A 74 2.77 10.32 -7.48
C VAL A 74 1.94 9.87 -8.68
N VAL A 75 2.51 9.07 -9.60
CA VAL A 75 1.77 8.56 -10.77
C VAL A 75 1.49 7.06 -10.58
N PRO A 76 0.26 6.67 -10.19
CA PRO A 76 -0.10 5.26 -10.08
C PRO A 76 -0.21 4.66 -11.48
N MET A 77 0.32 3.45 -11.65
CA MET A 77 0.27 2.69 -12.89
C MET A 77 -0.22 1.27 -12.59
N GLU A 78 -0.72 0.59 -13.61
CA GLU A 78 -1.02 -0.84 -13.51
C GLU A 78 0.27 -1.61 -13.33
N GLY A 79 0.41 -2.27 -12.17
CA GLY A 79 1.53 -3.17 -11.90
C GLY A 79 1.25 -4.56 -12.46
N LEU A 80 2.31 -5.24 -12.89
CA LEU A 80 2.29 -6.69 -13.17
C LEU A 80 3.17 -7.38 -12.13
N HIS A 81 2.74 -8.52 -11.63
CA HIS A 81 3.54 -9.37 -10.75
C HIS A 81 3.39 -10.86 -11.08
N TRP A 82 4.23 -11.66 -10.46
CA TRP A 82 4.20 -13.12 -10.57
C TRP A 82 3.58 -13.72 -9.32
N GLU A 83 2.65 -14.65 -9.53
CA GLU A 83 2.14 -15.53 -8.48
C GLU A 83 2.61 -16.96 -8.71
N THR A 84 2.69 -17.73 -7.62
CA THR A 84 2.85 -19.17 -7.73
C THR A 84 1.58 -19.81 -8.28
N ALA A 85 1.72 -20.57 -9.36
CA ALA A 85 0.65 -21.25 -10.04
C ALA A 85 1.07 -22.70 -10.35
N PRO A 86 0.79 -23.66 -9.45
CA PRO A 86 1.20 -25.06 -9.61
C PRO A 86 0.68 -25.73 -10.88
N SER A 87 -0.38 -25.18 -11.46
CA SER A 87 -1.03 -25.66 -12.69
C SER A 87 -0.38 -25.16 -13.98
N GLN A 88 0.62 -24.27 -13.93
CA GLN A 88 1.30 -23.75 -15.13
C GLN A 88 2.71 -24.32 -15.30
N PRO A 89 3.19 -24.54 -16.54
CA PRO A 89 4.59 -24.86 -16.81
C PRO A 89 5.51 -23.77 -16.24
N GLY A 90 6.45 -24.15 -15.37
CA GLY A 90 7.32 -23.19 -14.67
C GLY A 90 6.78 -22.69 -13.34
N GLY A 91 5.57 -23.08 -12.94
CA GLY A 91 5.02 -22.84 -11.60
C GLY A 91 4.67 -21.38 -11.29
N LEU A 92 4.67 -20.50 -12.30
CA LEU A 92 4.42 -19.06 -12.15
C LEU A 92 3.37 -18.58 -13.15
N ARG A 93 2.54 -17.62 -12.73
CA ARG A 93 1.57 -16.93 -13.59
C ARG A 93 1.72 -15.42 -13.43
N GLY A 94 1.78 -14.70 -14.55
CA GLY A 94 1.76 -13.24 -14.56
C GLY A 94 0.34 -12.74 -14.32
N VAL A 95 0.17 -11.81 -13.40
CA VAL A 95 -1.13 -11.22 -13.03
C VAL A 95 -0.98 -9.72 -12.82
N LEU A 96 -2.10 -8.99 -12.86
CA LEU A 96 -2.13 -7.60 -12.44
C LEU A 96 -1.92 -7.53 -10.92
N ALA A 97 -1.16 -6.54 -10.46
CA ALA A 97 -0.99 -6.20 -9.05
C ALA A 97 -2.25 -5.57 -8.43
N ILE A 98 -3.39 -5.77 -9.07
CA ILE A 98 -4.72 -5.29 -8.73
C ILE A 98 -5.61 -6.53 -8.84
N PHE A 99 -6.02 -7.09 -7.70
CA PHE A 99 -6.83 -8.31 -7.71
C PHE A 99 -8.33 -8.01 -7.93
N PRO A 100 -9.06 -8.96 -8.54
CA PRO A 100 -10.50 -8.86 -8.81
C PRO A 100 -11.37 -8.86 -7.56
#